data_AF-A0A7C4CZ05-F1
#
_entry.id   AF-A0A7C4CZ05-F1
#
_cell.length_a   1.000
_cell.length_b   1.000
_cell.length_c   1.000
_cell.angle_alpha   90.00
_cell.angle_beta   90.00
_cell.angle_gamma   90.00
#
_symmetry.space_group_name_H-M   'P 1'
#
loop_
_entity.id
_entity.type
_entity.pdbx_description
1 polymer ?
#
loop_
_entity_poly.entity_id
_entity_poly.type
_entity_poly.pdbx_seq_one_letter_code
_entity_poly.pdbx_strand_id
1 'polypeptide(L)'
;MGRIRRLSEEVIQKIAAGEVVDRPASVLKELVENSLDAGATQIRVELERGGIARLRVSDNGCGMTPEDMELAVERHTTSKISTEEDLRHIRTLGFRGEALAAICAVAKVRLVSRTPETSEGYELLVEGGRIVEGKPAPHPPGTTVEVRDLFFNVPARRKFLSTPA
;
A
#
# COMPACT_ATOMS: atom_id res chain seq x y z
N MET A 1 9.96 35.84 -9.54
CA MET A 1 10.74 34.58 -9.41
C MET A 1 10.90 34.26 -7.93
N GLY A 2 10.48 33.08 -7.49
CA GLY A 2 10.63 32.66 -6.09
C GLY A 2 12.08 32.32 -5.77
N ARG A 3 12.56 32.70 -4.57
CA ARG A 3 13.87 32.25 -4.07
C ARG A 3 13.85 30.73 -3.84
N ILE A 4 14.94 30.05 -4.19
CA ILE A 4 15.12 28.62 -3.95
C ILE A 4 15.06 28.35 -2.44
N ARG A 5 14.31 27.32 -2.03
CA ARG A 5 14.17 26.90 -0.63
C ARG A 5 14.11 25.38 -0.52
N ARG A 6 14.53 24.85 0.63
CA ARG A 6 14.32 23.43 0.97
C ARG A 6 12.83 23.15 1.16
N LEU A 7 12.40 22.00 0.67
CA LEU A 7 11.05 21.48 0.92
C LEU A 7 10.99 20.82 2.29
N SER A 8 9.82 20.82 2.93
CA SER A 8 9.61 20.01 4.12
C SER A 8 9.55 18.53 3.75
N GLU A 9 9.83 17.66 4.70
CA GLU A 9 9.81 16.21 4.51
C GLU A 9 8.43 15.72 4.04
N GLU A 10 7.35 16.29 4.57
CA GLU A 10 5.98 16.01 4.13
C GLU A 10 5.76 16.33 2.64
N VAL A 11 6.34 17.43 2.14
CA VAL A 11 6.22 17.80 0.72
C VAL A 11 7.06 16.87 -0.15
N ILE A 12 8.27 16.51 0.28
CA ILE A 12 9.11 15.51 -0.42
C ILE A 12 8.36 14.18 -0.51
N GLN A 13 7.74 13.76 0.59
CA GLN A 13 6.94 12.53 0.66
C GLN A 13 5.78 12.54 -0.34
N LYS A 14 5.03 13.65 -0.42
CA LYS A 14 3.91 13.80 -1.35
C LYS A 14 4.35 13.84 -2.83
N ILE A 15 5.55 14.35 -3.11
CA ILE A 15 6.13 14.34 -4.47
C ILE A 15 6.52 12.90 -4.84
N ALA A 16 7.30 12.22 -3.99
CA ALA A 16 7.78 10.86 -4.25
C ALA A 16 6.65 9.83 -4.33
N ALA A 17 5.65 9.92 -3.44
CA ALA A 17 4.45 9.07 -3.52
C ALA A 17 3.73 9.26 -4.86
N GLY A 18 3.85 10.45 -5.45
CA GLY A 18 3.31 10.71 -6.75
C GLY A 18 4.07 10.06 -7.93
N GLU A 19 5.38 9.82 -7.79
CA GLU A 19 6.17 9.15 -8.82
C GLU A 19 5.95 7.63 -8.79
N VAL A 20 5.64 7.08 -7.62
CA VAL A 20 5.33 5.65 -7.42
C VAL A 20 3.85 5.34 -7.69
N VAL A 21 2.94 6.23 -7.28
CA VAL A 21 1.49 6.07 -7.42
C VAL A 21 0.90 7.25 -8.16
N ASP A 22 0.64 7.08 -9.46
CA ASP A 22 0.12 8.12 -10.36
C ASP A 22 -1.36 8.00 -10.68
N ARG A 23 -1.89 6.77 -10.67
CA ARG A 23 -3.29 6.47 -10.99
C ARG A 23 -3.78 5.23 -10.22
N PRO A 24 -5.11 5.04 -10.07
CA PRO A 24 -5.66 3.86 -9.40
C PRO A 24 -5.18 2.53 -9.97
N ALA A 25 -4.92 2.46 -11.28
CA ALA A 25 -4.40 1.25 -11.92
C ALA A 25 -2.99 0.88 -11.42
N SER A 26 -2.16 1.86 -11.07
CA SER A 26 -0.82 1.62 -10.51
C SER A 26 -0.94 1.08 -9.08
N VAL A 27 -1.84 1.63 -8.26
CA VAL A 27 -2.18 1.05 -6.95
C VAL A 27 -2.62 -0.40 -7.09
N LEU A 28 -3.52 -0.67 -8.03
CA LEU A 28 -4.04 -2.02 -8.26
C LEU A 28 -2.93 -3.00 -8.63
N LYS A 29 -2.05 -2.62 -9.58
CA LYS A 29 -0.89 -3.42 -10.00
C LYS A 29 -0.07 -3.82 -8.78
N GLU A 30 0.36 -2.85 -7.98
CA GLU A 30 1.25 -3.10 -6.84
C GLU A 30 0.60 -4.00 -5.78
N LEU A 31 -0.69 -3.81 -5.49
CA LEU A 31 -1.40 -4.67 -4.53
C LEU A 31 -1.59 -6.09 -5.05
N VAL A 32 -1.89 -6.27 -6.35
CA VAL A 32 -1.99 -7.60 -6.97
C VAL A 32 -0.62 -8.30 -7.01
N GLU A 33 0.45 -7.58 -7.31
CA GLU A 33 1.81 -8.11 -7.28
C GLU A 33 2.20 -8.55 -5.86
N ASN A 34 1.82 -7.79 -4.83
CA ASN A 34 2.02 -8.20 -3.45
C ASN A 34 1.24 -9.48 -3.09
N SER A 35 0.00 -9.63 -3.54
CA SER A 35 -0.76 -10.87 -3.35
C SER A 35 -0.10 -12.07 -4.04
N LEU A 36 0.44 -11.88 -5.25
CA LEU A 36 1.17 -12.92 -5.98
C LEU A 36 2.47 -13.32 -5.26
N ASP A 37 3.23 -12.33 -4.79
CA ASP A 37 4.45 -12.57 -4.00
C ASP A 37 4.14 -13.32 -2.68
N ALA A 38 2.94 -13.13 -2.11
CA ALA A 38 2.46 -13.85 -0.94
C ALA A 38 1.96 -15.28 -1.25
N GLY A 39 2.10 -15.74 -2.49
CA GLY A 39 1.70 -17.08 -2.92
C GLY A 39 0.19 -17.26 -3.08
N ALA A 40 -0.57 -16.17 -3.26
CA ALA A 40 -2.02 -16.25 -3.42
C ALA A 40 -2.41 -17.05 -4.67
N THR A 41 -3.40 -17.91 -4.53
CA THR A 41 -4.03 -18.67 -5.62
C THR A 41 -5.37 -18.07 -6.03
N GLN A 42 -5.93 -17.20 -5.19
CA GLN A 42 -7.16 -16.48 -5.42
C GLN A 42 -6.97 -15.02 -5.00
N ILE A 43 -7.23 -14.11 -5.92
CA ILE A 43 -7.18 -12.67 -5.70
C ILE A 43 -8.53 -12.08 -6.14
N ARG A 44 -9.18 -11.33 -5.26
CA ARG A 44 -10.44 -10.63 -5.51
C ARG A 44 -10.18 -9.12 -5.53
N VAL A 45 -10.65 -8.47 -6.59
CA VAL A 45 -10.54 -7.02 -6.78
C VAL A 45 -11.94 -6.40 -6.80
N GLU A 46 -12.16 -5.38 -5.97
CA GLU A 46 -13.38 -4.56 -5.97
C GLU A 46 -12.99 -3.10 -6.23
N LEU A 47 -13.67 -2.44 -7.18
CA LEU A 47 -13.42 -1.05 -7.55
C LEU A 47 -14.71 -0.26 -7.49
N GLU A 48 -14.67 0.93 -6.88
CA GLU A 48 -15.75 1.91 -6.92
C GLU A 48 -15.23 3.22 -7.52
N ARG A 49 -16.01 3.79 -8.45
CA ARG A 49 -15.66 5.02 -9.19
C ARG A 49 -14.23 4.99 -9.75
N GLY A 50 -13.89 3.91 -10.45
CA GLY A 50 -12.57 3.72 -11.07
C GLY A 50 -11.43 3.55 -10.07
N GLY A 51 -11.70 3.22 -8.80
CA GLY A 51 -10.69 3.02 -7.75
C GLY A 51 -10.30 4.29 -7.00
N ILE A 52 -10.87 5.45 -7.35
CA ILE A 52 -10.60 6.72 -6.66
C ILE A 52 -11.34 6.79 -5.33
N ALA A 53 -12.60 6.34 -5.31
CA ALA A 53 -13.40 6.33 -4.10
C ALA A 53 -13.01 5.14 -3.20
N ARG A 54 -12.93 3.94 -3.79
CA ARG A 54 -12.54 2.72 -3.11
C ARG A 54 -11.89 1.74 -4.09
N LEU A 55 -10.78 1.17 -3.68
CA LEU A 55 -10.09 0.05 -4.32
C LEU A 55 -9.79 -0.97 -3.24
N ARG A 56 -10.24 -2.21 -3.41
CA ARG A 56 -9.98 -3.29 -2.45
C ARG A 56 -9.40 -4.50 -3.17
N VAL A 57 -8.30 -5.02 -2.63
CA VAL A 57 -7.68 -6.28 -3.05
C VAL A 57 -7.71 -7.23 -1.86
N SER A 58 -8.31 -8.41 -2.04
CA SER A 58 -8.34 -9.48 -1.03
C SER A 58 -7.73 -10.74 -1.62
N ASP A 59 -6.84 -11.40 -0.89
CA ASP A 59 -6.18 -12.62 -1.33
C ASP A 59 -6.20 -13.72 -0.26
N ASN A 60 -5.80 -14.92 -0.67
CA ASN A 60 -5.61 -16.09 0.19
C ASN A 60 -4.13 -16.48 0.31
N GLY A 61 -3.21 -15.50 0.27
CA GLY A 61 -1.78 -15.74 0.44
C GLY A 61 -1.40 -16.10 1.88
N CYS A 62 -0.10 -16.06 2.18
CA CYS A 62 0.42 -16.40 3.51
C CYS A 62 -0.01 -15.45 4.64
N GLY A 63 -0.51 -14.26 4.31
CA GLY A 63 -0.85 -13.24 5.28
C GLY A 63 0.38 -12.60 5.95
N MET A 64 0.13 -11.79 6.98
CA MET A 64 1.14 -11.08 7.77
C MET A 64 0.79 -11.17 9.26
N THR A 65 1.82 -11.16 10.13
CA THR A 65 1.64 -10.94 11.58
C THR A 65 1.35 -9.45 11.85
N PRO A 66 0.86 -9.08 13.06
CA PRO A 66 0.70 -7.68 13.43
C PRO A 66 1.99 -6.86 13.26
N GLU A 67 3.13 -7.42 13.66
CA GLU A 67 4.44 -6.77 13.54
C GLU A 67 4.85 -6.58 12.08
N ASP A 68 4.63 -7.58 11.23
CA ASP A 68 4.89 -7.47 9.79
C ASP A 68 3.98 -6.43 9.13
N MET A 69 2.72 -6.33 9.57
CA MET A 69 1.78 -5.33 9.07
C MET A 69 2.23 -3.90 9.40
N GLU A 70 2.73 -3.66 10.61
CA GLU A 70 3.27 -2.35 11.01
C GLU A 70 4.50 -1.99 10.16
N LEU A 71 5.43 -2.94 10.00
CA LEU A 71 6.62 -2.76 9.16
C LEU A 71 6.27 -2.52 7.69
N ALA A 72 5.27 -3.23 7.15
CA ALA A 72 4.87 -3.12 5.74
C ALA A 72 4.27 -1.76 5.35
N VAL A 73 3.76 -1.00 6.32
CA VAL A 73 3.24 0.36 6.09
C VAL A 73 4.28 1.45 6.37
N GLU A 74 5.42 1.10 6.99
CA GLU A 74 6.59 1.95 7.14
C GLU A 74 7.40 2.03 5.83
N ARG A 75 8.17 3.12 5.68
CA ARG A 75 9.06 3.28 4.53
C ARG A 75 10.35 2.48 4.73
N HIS A 76 10.91 2.01 3.61
CA HIS A 76 12.19 1.31 3.55
C HIS A 76 12.21 -0.05 4.25
N THR A 77 11.03 -0.65 4.41
CA THR A 77 10.86 -1.97 5.03
C THR A 77 10.35 -2.95 4.00
N THR A 78 11.11 -4.03 3.78
CA THR A 78 10.69 -5.12 2.89
C THR A 78 11.22 -6.45 3.40
N SER A 79 10.45 -7.51 3.24
CA SER A 79 10.87 -8.89 3.48
C SER A 79 11.61 -9.51 2.28
N LYS A 80 11.74 -8.78 1.16
CA LYS A 80 12.07 -9.37 -0.16
C LYS A 80 13.53 -9.21 -0.59
N ILE A 81 14.27 -8.30 0.03
CA ILE A 81 15.72 -8.09 -0.18
C ILE A 81 16.37 -7.68 1.14
N SER A 82 17.60 -8.15 1.38
CA SER A 82 18.37 -7.83 2.59
C SER A 82 19.79 -7.36 2.30
N THR A 83 20.31 -7.68 1.11
CA THR A 83 21.69 -7.38 0.70
C THR A 83 21.75 -6.75 -0.69
N GLU A 84 22.89 -6.11 -1.02
CA GLU A 84 23.15 -5.56 -2.37
C GLU A 84 23.21 -6.66 -3.44
N GLU A 85 23.50 -7.89 -3.05
CA GLU A 85 23.52 -9.05 -3.95
C GLU A 85 22.08 -9.50 -4.31
N ASP A 86 21.12 -9.35 -3.40
CA ASP A 86 19.69 -9.63 -3.66
C ASP A 86 19.11 -8.70 -4.75
N LEU A 87 19.62 -7.46 -4.86
CA LEU A 87 19.26 -6.53 -5.95
C LEU A 87 19.66 -7.05 -7.34
N ARG A 88 20.65 -7.95 -7.42
CA ARG A 88 21.10 -8.56 -8.68
C ARG A 88 20.30 -9.82 -9.05
N HIS A 89 19.52 -10.36 -8.11
CA HIS A 89 18.75 -11.60 -8.24
C HIS A 89 17.30 -11.43 -7.77
N ILE A 90 16.59 -10.43 -8.30
CA ILE A 90 15.20 -10.14 -7.94
C ILE A 90 14.29 -11.31 -8.37
N ARG A 91 13.72 -12.01 -7.38
CA ARG A 91 12.79 -13.14 -7.56
C ARG A 91 11.32 -12.80 -7.29
N THR A 92 11.04 -11.57 -6.84
CA THR A 92 9.71 -11.08 -6.47
C THR A 92 9.30 -9.90 -7.35
N LEU A 93 8.00 -9.70 -7.54
CA LEU A 93 7.48 -8.63 -8.40
C LEU A 93 7.65 -7.24 -7.74
N GLY A 94 7.53 -7.16 -6.42
CA GLY A 94 7.94 -6.01 -5.62
C GLY A 94 9.27 -6.26 -4.89
N PHE A 95 10.18 -5.29 -4.82
CA PHE A 95 11.41 -5.41 -4.02
C PHE A 95 11.79 -4.13 -3.27
N ARG A 96 11.11 -3.01 -3.53
CA ARG A 96 11.49 -1.70 -2.98
C ARG A 96 11.00 -1.45 -1.56
N GLY A 97 10.05 -2.24 -1.04
CA GLY A 97 9.45 -1.96 0.28
C GLY A 97 8.71 -0.62 0.37
N GLU A 98 8.35 -0.06 -0.78
CA GLU A 98 7.87 1.33 -0.87
C GLU A 98 6.43 1.43 -1.35
N ALA A 99 5.87 0.40 -1.98
CA ALA A 99 4.58 0.49 -2.63
C ALA A 99 3.43 0.71 -1.63
N LEU A 100 3.32 -0.13 -0.59
CA LEU A 100 2.26 -0.01 0.40
C LEU A 100 2.41 1.29 1.22
N ALA A 101 3.63 1.62 1.64
CA ALA A 101 3.92 2.89 2.32
C ALA A 101 3.58 4.13 1.46
N ALA A 102 3.88 4.10 0.15
CA ALA A 102 3.54 5.18 -0.78
C ALA A 102 2.01 5.32 -0.95
N ILE A 103 1.29 4.21 -1.05
CA ILE A 103 -0.19 4.20 -1.09
C ILE A 103 -0.74 4.80 0.21
N CYS A 104 -0.27 4.32 1.37
CA CYS A 104 -0.64 4.83 2.69
C CYS A 104 -0.43 6.34 2.83
N ALA A 105 0.65 6.89 2.26
CA ALA A 105 0.97 8.31 2.33
C ALA A 105 -0.06 9.23 1.65
N VAL A 106 -0.83 8.72 0.68
CA VAL A 106 -1.76 9.52 -0.14
C VAL A 106 -3.21 9.06 -0.06
N ALA A 107 -3.53 8.09 0.80
CA ALA A 107 -4.86 7.52 0.93
C ALA A 107 -5.23 7.25 2.40
N LYS A 108 -6.46 6.80 2.60
CA LYS A 108 -6.87 6.11 3.83
C LYS A 108 -6.86 4.63 3.54
N VAL A 109 -6.05 3.87 4.25
CA VAL A 109 -5.83 2.45 4.01
C VAL A 109 -6.31 1.66 5.22
N ARG A 110 -7.13 0.65 4.96
CA ARG A 110 -7.46 -0.40 5.92
C ARG A 110 -6.79 -1.69 5.45
N LEU A 111 -5.84 -2.16 6.23
CA LEU A 111 -5.12 -3.41 6.03
C LEU A 111 -5.62 -4.42 7.05
N VAL A 112 -6.07 -5.59 6.60
CA VAL A 112 -6.42 -6.70 7.49
C VAL A 112 -5.71 -7.94 7.04
N SER A 113 -5.05 -8.65 7.94
CA SER A 113 -4.39 -9.90 7.59
C SER A 113 -4.43 -10.92 8.71
N ARG A 114 -4.30 -12.19 8.34
CA ARG A 114 -4.13 -13.31 9.26
C ARG A 114 -3.21 -14.34 8.63
N THR A 115 -2.24 -14.84 9.37
CA THR A 115 -1.44 -16.00 8.93
C THR A 115 -2.20 -17.30 9.21
N PRO A 116 -1.93 -18.40 8.49
CA PRO A 116 -2.57 -19.69 8.75
C PRO A 116 -2.41 -20.20 10.19
N GLU A 117 -1.33 -19.82 10.86
CA GLU A 117 -0.92 -20.31 12.19
C GLU A 117 -1.63 -19.60 13.35
N THR A 118 -2.18 -18.39 13.13
CA THR A 118 -2.86 -17.63 14.18
C THR A 118 -4.36 -17.85 14.14
N SER A 119 -5.03 -17.90 15.30
CA SER A 119 -6.49 -18.06 15.35
C SER A 119 -7.27 -16.77 15.07
N GLU A 120 -6.61 -15.62 15.17
CA GLU A 120 -7.20 -14.29 15.06
C GLU A 120 -6.40 -13.45 14.06
N GLY A 121 -7.10 -12.60 13.29
CA GLY A 121 -6.49 -11.65 12.38
C GLY A 121 -6.24 -10.30 13.05
N TYR A 122 -5.57 -9.42 12.33
CA TYR A 122 -5.26 -8.08 12.81
C TYR A 122 -5.64 -7.05 11.75
N GLU A 123 -6.13 -5.90 12.20
CA GLU A 123 -6.48 -4.75 11.38
C GLU A 123 -5.58 -3.57 11.75
N LEU A 124 -5.02 -2.95 10.70
CA LEU A 124 -4.37 -1.65 10.76
C LEU A 124 -5.15 -0.65 9.93
N LEU A 125 -5.39 0.52 10.52
CA LEU A 125 -5.87 1.70 9.84
C LEU A 125 -4.72 2.70 9.69
N VAL A 126 -4.50 3.16 8.47
CA VAL A 126 -3.44 4.12 8.13
C VAL A 126 -4.02 5.29 7.35
N GLU A 127 -3.75 6.51 7.79
CA GLU A 127 -4.19 7.72 7.10
C GLU A 127 -3.01 8.65 6.83
N GLY A 128 -2.77 8.96 5.55
CA GLY A 128 -1.70 9.88 5.17
C GLY A 128 -0.31 9.44 5.66
N GLY A 129 -0.06 8.13 5.69
CA GLY A 129 1.20 7.52 6.08
C GLY A 129 1.38 7.35 7.59
N ARG A 130 0.34 7.57 8.40
CA ARG A 130 0.38 7.37 9.86
C ARG A 130 -0.61 6.30 10.29
N ILE A 131 -0.16 5.36 11.10
CA ILE A 131 -1.04 4.39 11.75
C ILE A 131 -1.95 5.16 12.71
N VAL A 132 -3.27 5.03 12.51
CA VAL A 132 -4.28 5.68 13.36
C VAL A 132 -4.90 4.72 14.36
N GLU A 133 -4.95 3.43 14.02
CA GLU A 133 -5.50 2.38 14.88
C GLU A 133 -4.88 1.03 14.49
N GLY A 134 -4.63 0.18 15.48
CA GLY A 134 -4.29 -1.22 15.32
C GLY A 134 -5.07 -2.06 16.32
N LYS A 135 -5.77 -3.09 15.85
CA LYS A 135 -6.59 -3.94 16.71
C LYS A 135 -6.81 -5.34 16.14
N PRO A 136 -7.10 -6.34 16.99
CA PRO A 136 -7.56 -7.63 16.52
C PRO A 136 -8.84 -7.51 15.68
N ALA A 137 -8.94 -8.29 14.61
CA ALA A 137 -10.08 -8.29 13.71
C ALA A 137 -10.28 -9.66 13.05
N PRO A 138 -11.54 -10.11 12.85
CA PRO A 138 -11.79 -11.39 12.19
C PRO A 138 -11.40 -11.33 10.70
N HIS A 139 -10.59 -12.30 10.26
CA HIS A 139 -10.17 -12.44 8.87
C HIS A 139 -9.83 -13.91 8.56
N PRO A 140 -10.17 -14.45 7.37
CA PRO A 140 -9.62 -15.74 6.91
C PRO A 140 -8.10 -15.64 6.72
N PRO A 141 -7.36 -16.76 6.51
CA PRO A 141 -5.94 -16.66 6.16
C PRO A 141 -5.77 -15.86 4.86
N GLY A 142 -4.75 -14.99 4.83
CA GLY A 142 -4.48 -14.09 3.71
C GLY A 142 -4.56 -12.61 4.10
N THR A 143 -4.68 -11.75 3.09
CA THR A 143 -4.63 -10.30 3.28
C THR A 143 -5.76 -9.59 2.53
N THR A 144 -6.35 -8.57 3.16
CA THR A 144 -7.21 -7.58 2.52
C THR A 144 -6.59 -6.19 2.66
N VAL A 145 -6.35 -5.53 1.54
CA VAL A 145 -5.99 -4.11 1.49
C VAL A 145 -7.13 -3.32 0.87
N GLU A 146 -7.69 -2.38 1.63
CA GLU A 146 -8.70 -1.44 1.15
C GLU A 146 -8.16 -0.02 1.16
N VAL A 147 -8.14 0.62 0.00
CA VAL A 147 -7.66 1.98 -0.24
C VAL A 147 -8.86 2.88 -0.53
N ARG A 148 -9.03 3.92 0.27
CA ARG A 148 -10.12 4.91 0.14
C ARG A 148 -9.56 6.31 -0.02
N ASP A 149 -10.38 7.16 -0.66
CA ASP A 149 -10.09 8.57 -0.86
C ASP A 149 -8.68 8.81 -1.44
N LEU A 150 -8.35 8.13 -2.54
CA LEU A 150 -7.01 8.22 -3.14
C LEU A 150 -6.69 9.68 -3.50
N PHE A 151 -5.52 10.16 -3.06
CA PHE A 151 -5.05 11.55 -3.15
C PHE A 151 -5.88 12.58 -2.37
N PHE A 152 -6.58 12.20 -1.30
CA PHE A 152 -7.34 13.15 -0.47
C PHE A 152 -6.49 14.32 0.06
N ASN A 153 -5.22 14.05 0.37
CA ASN A 153 -4.25 15.01 0.90
C ASN A 153 -3.30 15.57 -0.19
N VAL A 154 -3.57 15.29 -1.47
CA VAL A 154 -2.84 15.84 -2.64
C VAL A 154 -3.83 16.42 -3.67
N PRO A 155 -4.41 17.61 -3.40
CA PRO A 155 -5.54 18.15 -4.18
C PRO A 155 -5.24 18.37 -5.67
N ALA A 156 -4.00 18.73 -6.01
CA ALA A 156 -3.59 18.92 -7.41
C ALA A 156 -3.77 17.63 -8.22
N ARG A 157 -3.37 16.47 -7.66
CA ARG A 157 -3.51 15.17 -8.32
C ARG A 157 -4.94 14.70 -8.42
N ARG A 158 -5.72 14.91 -7.36
CA ARG A 158 -7.15 14.57 -7.35
C ARG A 158 -7.91 15.25 -8.50
N LYS A 159 -7.53 16.48 -8.87
CA LYS A 159 -8.11 17.20 -10.03
C LYS A 159 -7.70 16.60 -11.38
N PHE A 160 -6.48 16.08 -11.52
CA PHE A 160 -6.06 15.42 -12.76
C PHE A 160 -6.84 14.12 -13.03
N LEU A 161 -7.21 13.39 -11.98
CA LEU A 161 -7.96 12.13 -12.11
C LEU A 161 -9.44 12.28 -12.48
N SER A 162 -10.02 13.46 -12.26
CA SER A 162 -11.42 13.76 -12.65
C SER A 162 -11.59 14.06 -14.14
N THR A 163 -10.50 14.10 -14.92
CA THR A 163 -10.55 14.33 -16.36
C THR A 163 -10.39 12.99 -17.06
N PRO A 164 -11.36 12.53 -17.86
CA PRO A 164 -11.18 11.34 -18.69
C PRO A 164 -9.99 11.56 -19.64
N ALA A 165 -9.18 10.52 -19.83
CA ALA A 165 -8.25 10.46 -20.96
C ALA A 165 -9.02 10.25 -22.26
#